data_AF-A0A4S2L657-F1
#
_entry.id   AF-A0A4S2L657-F1
#
_cell.length_a   1.000
_cell.length_b   1.000
_cell.length_c   1.000
_cell.angle_alpha   90.00
_cell.angle_beta   90.00
_cell.angle_gamma   90.00
#
_symmetry.space_group_name_H-M   'P 1'
#
loop_
_entity.id
_entity.type
_entity.pdbx_description
1 polymer ?
#
loop_
_entity_poly.entity_id
_entity_poly.type
_entity_poly.pdbx_seq_one_letter_code
_entity_poly.pdbx_strand_id
1 'polypeptide(L)'
;MAPTWHTIRLLAFFRSNAKDSDQSDEQSSGTVFESHDEVSRMSSYFTNAIVSRLSIVKEITRQYKDLQQTTSLCAFIPESLSMYHTERLVKELTDQNIDMHNIIITNQLLTPADPHSKSAGDPNTCRKPKPQTSCCMCTTRRKIQSKYSEQILELYEHMHVVQSPQLEGELHGVESVRTFASYLLVPLRR
;
A
#
# COMPACT_ATOMS: atom_id res chain seq x y z
N MET A 1 2.12 -1.02 -7.44
CA MET A 1 0.86 -1.81 -7.44
C MET A 1 -0.24 -0.93 -7.99
N ALA A 2 -1.17 -1.49 -8.76
CA ALA A 2 -2.36 -0.73 -9.17
C ALA A 2 -3.17 -0.34 -7.91
N PRO A 3 -3.73 0.87 -7.84
CA PRO A 3 -4.47 1.36 -6.67
C PRO A 3 -5.72 0.53 -6.34
N THR A 4 -6.14 -0.36 -7.24
CA THR A 4 -7.30 -1.25 -7.13
C THR A 4 -6.98 -2.67 -6.65
N TRP A 5 -5.78 -2.92 -6.11
CA TRP A 5 -5.45 -4.16 -5.39
C TRP A 5 -5.50 -5.46 -6.21
N HIS A 6 -5.57 -5.37 -7.54
CA HIS A 6 -5.59 -6.54 -8.43
C HIS A 6 -4.34 -7.41 -8.31
N THR A 7 -3.19 -6.84 -7.93
CA THR A 7 -1.94 -7.58 -7.75
C THR A 7 -2.07 -8.64 -6.64
N ILE A 8 -2.80 -8.36 -5.56
CA ILE A 8 -2.99 -9.32 -4.45
C ILE A 8 -3.97 -10.41 -4.87
N ARG A 9 -5.05 -10.06 -5.57
CA ARG A 9 -6.01 -11.04 -6.10
C ARG A 9 -5.38 -12.02 -7.08
N LEU A 10 -4.42 -11.56 -7.87
CA LEU A 10 -3.66 -12.40 -8.79
C LEU A 10 -2.81 -13.44 -8.04
N LEU A 11 -2.15 -13.05 -6.95
CA LEU A 11 -1.40 -13.98 -6.10
C LEU A 11 -2.32 -14.99 -5.41
N ALA A 12 -3.48 -14.56 -4.93
CA ALA A 12 -4.49 -15.45 -4.34
C ALA A 12 -5.02 -16.47 -5.37
N PHE A 13 -5.31 -16.03 -6.60
CA PHE A 13 -5.71 -16.90 -7.70
C PHE A 13 -4.65 -17.96 -8.00
N PHE A 14 -3.38 -17.55 -8.10
CA PHE A 14 -2.28 -18.47 -8.36
C PHE A 14 -2.08 -19.50 -7.25
N ARG A 15 -2.29 -19.12 -5.99
CA ARG A 15 -2.23 -20.05 -4.85
C ARG A 15 -3.33 -21.09 -4.91
N SER A 16 -4.57 -20.72 -5.23
CA SER A 16 -5.68 -21.67 -5.35
C SER A 16 -5.39 -22.71 -6.43
N ASN A 17 -4.96 -22.27 -7.62
CA ASN A 17 -4.63 -23.19 -8.72
C ASN A 17 -3.41 -24.09 -8.41
N ALA A 18 -2.42 -23.59 -7.66
CA ALA A 18 -1.27 -24.39 -7.25
C ALA A 18 -1.61 -25.46 -6.19
N LYS A 19 -2.63 -25.22 -5.34
CA LYS A 19 -3.16 -26.22 -4.41
C LYS A 19 -3.97 -27.29 -5.14
N ASP A 20 -4.80 -26.89 -6.09
CA ASP A 20 -5.63 -27.81 -6.88
C ASP A 20 -4.77 -28.72 -7.77
N SER A 21 -3.66 -28.22 -8.32
CA SER A 21 -2.71 -29.07 -9.07
C SER A 21 -2.02 -30.13 -8.20
N ASP A 22 -1.78 -29.85 -6.92
CA ASP A 22 -1.19 -30.82 -5.97
C ASP A 22 -2.20 -31.91 -5.59
N GLN A 23 -3.50 -31.57 -5.50
CA GLN A 23 -4.59 -32.53 -5.24
C GLN A 23 -5.00 -33.34 -6.48
N SER A 24 -4.68 -32.86 -7.68
CA SER A 24 -5.04 -33.52 -8.94
C SER A 24 -4.26 -34.82 -9.19
N ASP A 25 -3.13 -35.04 -8.51
CA ASP A 25 -2.36 -36.29 -8.58
C ASP A 25 -2.89 -37.38 -7.62
N GLU A 26 -3.87 -37.08 -6.76
CA GLU A 26 -4.35 -38.01 -5.71
C GLU A 26 -5.82 -38.44 -5.85
N GLN A 27 -6.45 -38.24 -7.02
CA GLN A 27 -7.79 -38.79 -7.26
C GLN A 27 -8.04 -39.21 -8.71
N SER A 28 -7.19 -40.10 -9.22
CA SER A 28 -7.61 -41.01 -10.29
C SER A 28 -8.49 -42.13 -9.71
N SER A 29 -9.77 -41.87 -9.46
CA SER A 29 -10.79 -42.93 -9.53
C SER A 29 -12.21 -42.37 -9.45
N GLY A 30 -12.88 -42.31 -10.61
CA GLY A 30 -14.33 -42.50 -10.66
C GLY A 30 -15.17 -41.34 -11.23
N THR A 31 -15.64 -41.57 -12.47
CA THR A 31 -16.97 -41.20 -12.99
C THR A 31 -17.15 -39.89 -13.80
N VAL A 32 -17.14 -40.08 -15.13
CA VAL A 32 -18.06 -39.59 -16.19
C VAL A 32 -18.64 -38.16 -16.10
N PHE A 33 -18.26 -37.30 -17.05
CA PHE A 33 -19.17 -36.29 -17.63
C PHE A 33 -18.81 -36.01 -19.10
N GLU A 34 -19.49 -36.73 -20.00
CA GLU A 34 -19.34 -36.63 -21.44
C GLU A 34 -20.43 -35.69 -21.99
N SER A 35 -20.19 -34.38 -21.96
CA SER A 35 -20.91 -33.33 -22.73
C SER A 35 -20.40 -31.95 -22.32
N HIS A 36 -19.34 -31.42 -22.96
CA HIS A 36 -19.02 -29.97 -23.10
C HIS A 36 -17.62 -29.80 -23.76
N ASP A 37 -17.47 -30.26 -25.00
CA ASP A 37 -16.15 -30.43 -25.64
C ASP A 37 -15.46 -29.10 -26.07
N GLU A 38 -16.21 -28.04 -26.45
CA GLU A 38 -15.58 -26.76 -26.85
C GLU A 38 -15.09 -25.88 -25.69
N VAL A 39 -15.86 -25.79 -24.60
CA VAL A 39 -15.47 -25.01 -23.41
C VAL A 39 -14.36 -25.72 -22.63
N SER A 40 -14.39 -27.06 -22.61
CA SER A 40 -13.34 -27.88 -21.98
C SER A 40 -12.01 -27.80 -22.73
N ARG A 41 -12.01 -27.71 -24.06
CA ARG A 41 -10.78 -27.51 -24.85
C ARG A 41 -10.13 -26.15 -24.60
N MET A 42 -10.91 -25.07 -24.49
CA MET A 42 -10.35 -23.74 -24.12
C MET A 42 -9.79 -23.74 -22.69
N SER A 43 -10.47 -24.42 -21.78
CA SER A 43 -10.04 -24.60 -20.39
C SER A 43 -8.71 -25.37 -20.31
N SER A 44 -8.54 -26.45 -21.09
CA SER A 44 -7.32 -27.27 -21.08
C SER A 44 -6.08 -26.55 -21.61
N TYR A 45 -6.19 -25.72 -22.65
CA TYR A 45 -5.07 -24.88 -23.10
C TYR A 45 -4.65 -23.88 -22.03
N PHE A 46 -5.62 -23.27 -21.34
CA PHE A 46 -5.35 -22.33 -20.27
C PHE A 46 -4.74 -23.02 -19.04
N THR A 47 -5.23 -24.20 -18.65
CA THR A 47 -4.65 -24.98 -17.55
C THR A 47 -3.24 -25.44 -17.88
N ASN A 48 -2.98 -25.95 -19.08
CA ASN A 48 -1.63 -26.36 -19.51
C ASN A 48 -0.65 -25.17 -19.52
N ALA A 49 -1.10 -24.00 -19.98
CA ALA A 49 -0.30 -22.77 -19.92
C ALA A 49 -0.01 -22.33 -18.47
N ILE A 50 -0.97 -22.48 -17.55
CA ILE A 50 -0.76 -22.21 -16.11
C ILE A 50 0.18 -23.23 -15.50
N VAL A 51 -0.02 -24.53 -15.73
CA VAL A 51 0.81 -25.63 -15.22
C VAL A 51 2.27 -25.45 -15.62
N SER A 52 2.53 -25.09 -16.88
CA SER A 52 3.89 -24.82 -17.35
C SER A 52 4.59 -23.65 -16.65
N ARG A 53 3.82 -22.73 -16.03
CA ARG A 53 4.33 -21.55 -15.31
C ARG A 53 4.19 -21.66 -13.79
N LEU A 54 3.65 -22.77 -13.27
CA LEU A 54 3.46 -22.97 -11.82
C LEU A 54 4.77 -22.91 -11.05
N SER A 55 5.88 -23.36 -11.63
CA SER A 55 7.21 -23.28 -11.00
C SER A 55 7.64 -21.83 -10.76
N ILE A 56 7.44 -20.96 -11.76
CA ILE A 56 7.72 -19.52 -11.66
C ILE A 56 6.80 -18.87 -10.62
N VAL A 57 5.52 -19.24 -10.63
CA VAL A 57 4.52 -18.73 -9.67
C VAL A 57 4.84 -19.15 -8.24
N LYS A 58 5.24 -20.41 -8.02
CA LYS A 58 5.68 -20.93 -6.72
C LYS A 58 6.92 -20.15 -6.23
N GLU A 59 7.86 -19.87 -7.12
CA GLU A 59 9.06 -19.09 -6.78
C GLU A 59 8.73 -17.63 -6.44
N ILE A 60 7.89 -16.96 -7.23
CA ILE A 60 7.42 -15.59 -6.92
C ILE A 60 6.70 -15.59 -5.56
N THR A 61 5.83 -16.56 -5.31
CA THR A 61 5.09 -16.67 -4.04
C THR A 61 6.05 -16.87 -2.86
N ARG A 62 7.14 -17.64 -3.05
CA ARG A 62 8.19 -17.82 -2.05
C ARG A 62 8.91 -16.51 -1.76
N GLN A 63 9.28 -15.76 -2.78
CA GLN A 63 9.97 -14.46 -2.65
C GLN A 63 9.10 -13.39 -1.96
N TYR A 64 7.79 -13.38 -2.23
CA TYR A 64 6.85 -12.44 -1.57
C TYR A 64 6.63 -12.75 -0.09
N LYS A 65 6.90 -13.98 0.35
CA LYS A 65 6.80 -14.39 1.75
C LYS A 65 8.11 -14.22 2.53
N ASP A 66 9.21 -13.97 1.83
CA ASP A 66 10.51 -13.80 2.47
C ASP A 66 10.67 -12.37 3.01
N LEU A 67 10.70 -12.26 4.34
CA LEU A 67 10.88 -11.02 5.10
C LEU A 67 12.18 -10.29 4.77
N GLN A 68 13.23 -11.00 4.34
CA GLN A 68 14.53 -10.40 4.04
C GLN A 68 14.59 -9.84 2.61
N GLN A 69 13.71 -10.31 1.71
CA GLN A 69 13.71 -9.92 0.31
C GLN A 69 12.61 -8.91 -0.01
N THR A 70 11.43 -9.06 0.60
CA THR A 70 10.25 -8.28 0.26
C THR A 70 9.60 -7.69 1.49
N THR A 71 9.43 -6.37 1.51
CA THR A 71 8.60 -5.67 2.49
C THR A 71 7.52 -4.87 1.76
N SER A 72 6.30 -4.90 2.29
CA SER A 72 5.18 -4.12 1.75
C SER A 72 5.02 -2.83 2.56
N LEU A 73 4.97 -1.70 1.85
CA LEU A 73 4.71 -0.37 2.41
C LEU A 73 3.26 0.02 2.12
N CYS A 74 2.49 0.36 3.15
CA CYS A 74 1.14 0.90 2.97
C CYS A 74 1.14 2.42 3.06
N ALA A 75 0.69 3.13 2.03
CA ALA A 75 0.55 4.58 2.03
C ALA A 75 -0.93 4.99 2.05
N PHE A 76 -1.36 5.74 3.06
CA PHE A 76 -2.75 6.21 3.15
C PHE A 76 -2.88 7.54 3.89
N ILE A 77 -4.06 8.15 3.76
CA ILE A 77 -4.42 9.44 4.35
C ILE A 77 -5.21 9.17 5.65
N PRO A 78 -5.03 9.96 6.73
CA PRO A 78 -5.76 9.79 7.98
C PRO A 78 -7.23 10.27 7.86
N GLU A 79 -8.03 9.49 7.14
CA GLU A 79 -9.48 9.67 6.96
C GLU A 79 -10.19 8.33 7.20
N SER A 80 -11.47 8.36 7.59
CA SER A 80 -12.21 7.17 8.02
C SER A 80 -12.28 6.08 6.95
N LEU A 81 -12.54 6.45 5.70
CA LEU A 81 -12.65 5.50 4.59
C LEU A 81 -11.30 4.88 4.26
N SER A 82 -10.23 5.69 4.26
CA SER A 82 -8.86 5.23 4.02
C SER A 82 -8.37 4.26 5.10
N MET A 83 -8.68 4.52 6.38
CA MET A 83 -8.41 3.56 7.45
C MET A 83 -9.15 2.25 7.26
N TYR A 84 -10.45 2.29 6.96
CA TYR A 84 -11.24 1.08 6.74
C TYR A 84 -10.69 0.22 5.59
N HIS A 85 -10.34 0.84 4.47
CA HIS A 85 -9.73 0.13 3.35
C HIS A 85 -8.36 -0.46 3.72
N THR A 86 -7.56 0.28 4.48
CA THR A 86 -6.24 -0.17 4.93
C THR A 86 -6.36 -1.34 5.90
N GLU A 87 -7.29 -1.31 6.84
CA GLU A 87 -7.49 -2.41 7.79
C GLU A 87 -7.88 -3.71 7.07
N ARG A 88 -8.77 -3.62 6.08
CA ARG A 88 -9.11 -4.78 5.24
C ARG A 88 -7.92 -5.30 4.44
N LEU A 89 -7.08 -4.39 3.92
CA LEU A 89 -5.87 -4.75 3.20
C LEU A 89 -4.86 -5.45 4.10
N VAL A 90 -4.64 -4.94 5.32
CA VAL A 90 -3.77 -5.55 6.32
C VAL A 90 -4.24 -6.96 6.64
N LYS A 91 -5.54 -7.15 6.87
CA LYS A 91 -6.11 -8.48 7.12
C LYS A 91 -5.87 -9.46 5.96
N GLU A 92 -6.16 -9.04 4.72
CA GLU A 92 -5.93 -9.86 3.53
C GLU A 92 -4.45 -10.22 3.34
N LEU A 93 -3.53 -9.29 3.59
CA LEU A 93 -2.10 -9.54 3.46
C LEU A 93 -1.59 -10.51 4.53
N THR A 94 -2.07 -10.38 5.78
CA THR A 94 -1.80 -11.32 6.86
C THR A 94 -2.31 -12.72 6.51
N ASP A 95 -3.50 -12.86 5.92
CA ASP A 95 -4.04 -14.15 5.47
C ASP A 95 -3.18 -14.82 4.38
N GLN A 96 -2.54 -14.01 3.54
CA GLN A 96 -1.58 -14.49 2.54
C GLN A 96 -0.17 -14.71 3.08
N ASN A 97 0.07 -14.45 4.38
CA ASN A 97 1.39 -14.48 5.02
C ASN A 97 2.40 -13.54 4.32
N ILE A 98 1.92 -12.39 3.87
CA ILE A 98 2.76 -11.32 3.34
C ILE A 98 2.93 -10.29 4.45
N ASP A 99 4.18 -9.99 4.76
CA ASP A 99 4.50 -9.10 5.86
C ASP A 99 4.31 -7.62 5.54
N MET A 100 3.80 -6.89 6.53
CA MET A 100 3.69 -5.45 6.55
C MET A 100 4.16 -4.91 7.89
N HIS A 101 5.43 -4.52 7.95
CA HIS A 101 6.01 -3.85 9.12
C HIS A 101 6.02 -2.32 9.02
N ASN A 102 5.77 -1.74 7.84
CA ASN A 102 5.94 -0.32 7.60
C ASN A 102 4.66 0.32 7.03
N ILE A 103 4.14 1.30 7.75
CA ILE A 103 2.98 2.09 7.36
C ILE A 103 3.40 3.55 7.16
N ILE A 104 3.12 4.12 6.01
CA ILE A 104 3.38 5.52 5.69
C ILE A 104 2.05 6.29 5.70
N ILE A 105 1.91 7.23 6.63
CA ILE A 105 0.84 8.22 6.64
C ILE A 105 1.28 9.38 5.75
N THR A 106 0.92 9.32 4.48
CA THR A 106 1.16 10.40 3.53
C THR A 106 -0.05 11.33 3.54
N ASN A 107 0.14 12.63 3.81
CA ASN A 107 -0.83 13.71 3.63
C ASN A 107 -1.52 14.23 4.91
N GLN A 108 -0.76 14.47 5.97
CA GLN A 108 -1.25 15.24 7.11
C GLN A 108 -1.11 16.75 6.84
N LEU A 109 -2.17 17.52 7.08
CA LEU A 109 -2.12 18.98 6.99
C LEU A 109 -1.14 19.56 8.02
N LEU A 110 -0.01 20.06 7.55
CA LEU A 110 1.03 20.73 8.34
C LEU A 110 0.47 21.81 9.26
N THR A 111 0.95 21.84 10.50
CA THR A 111 0.84 23.00 11.40
C THR A 111 1.78 24.10 10.86
N PRO A 112 1.37 25.38 10.80
CA PRO A 112 2.19 26.47 10.27
C PRO A 112 3.45 26.80 11.11
N ALA A 113 3.86 25.94 12.02
CA ALA A 113 5.02 26.07 12.87
C ALA A 113 6.19 25.17 12.41
N ASP A 114 6.31 24.91 11.10
CA ASP A 114 7.40 24.08 10.58
C ASP A 114 8.76 24.79 10.69
N PRO A 115 9.76 24.18 11.34
CA PRO A 115 11.15 24.66 11.36
C PRO A 115 11.86 24.45 10.01
N HIS A 116 11.27 23.69 9.08
CA HIS A 116 11.74 23.49 7.70
C HIS A 116 11.25 24.56 6.72
N SER A 117 10.45 25.52 7.17
CA SER A 117 10.35 26.85 6.56
C SER A 117 11.66 27.64 6.79
N LYS A 118 12.83 27.01 6.58
CA LYS A 118 14.05 27.75 6.27
C LYS A 118 13.93 28.13 4.81
N SER A 119 13.33 29.29 4.61
CA SER A 119 13.33 29.98 3.34
C SER A 119 14.78 30.05 2.83
N ALA A 120 15.10 29.27 1.78
CA ALA A 120 16.32 29.45 1.02
C ALA A 120 16.36 30.90 0.53
N GLY A 121 17.50 31.55 0.75
CA GLY A 121 17.65 33.00 0.74
C GLY A 121 17.37 33.65 -0.61
N ASP A 122 16.47 34.63 -0.58
CA ASP A 122 16.46 35.78 -1.47
C ASP A 122 16.49 37.02 -0.57
N PRO A 123 17.53 37.87 -0.62
CA PRO A 123 17.68 39.01 0.30
C PRO A 123 16.62 40.11 0.12
N ASN A 124 15.79 40.06 -0.92
CA ASN A 124 14.90 41.17 -1.30
C ASN A 124 13.40 40.91 -1.12
N THR A 125 12.99 39.88 -0.38
CA THR A 125 11.58 39.74 0.03
C THR A 125 11.44 39.69 1.54
N CYS A 126 10.75 40.70 2.11
CA CYS A 126 10.28 40.73 3.49
C CYS A 126 9.33 39.53 3.78
N ARG A 127 9.87 38.33 4.00
CA ARG A 127 9.08 37.15 4.39
C ARG A 127 8.80 37.18 5.88
N LYS A 128 7.65 37.75 6.23
CA LYS A 128 6.97 37.51 7.51
C LYS A 128 6.79 35.99 7.69
N PRO A 129 6.84 35.45 8.93
CA PRO A 129 6.42 34.07 9.18
C PRO A 129 5.02 33.85 8.59
N LYS A 130 4.84 32.77 7.80
CA LYS A 130 3.58 32.49 7.10
C LYS A 130 2.47 32.46 8.17
N PRO A 131 1.46 33.34 8.10
CA PRO A 131 0.49 33.49 9.18
C PRO A 131 -0.26 32.18 9.39
N GLN A 132 -0.68 31.92 10.64
CA GLN A 132 -1.63 30.85 10.94
C GLN A 132 -2.78 30.91 9.93
N THR A 133 -2.99 29.81 9.20
CA THR A 133 -4.05 29.72 8.22
C THR A 133 -5.39 30.04 8.89
N SER A 134 -5.98 31.20 8.59
CA SER A 134 -7.28 31.63 9.10
C SER A 134 -8.46 30.88 8.47
N CYS A 135 -8.19 29.87 7.64
CA CYS A 135 -9.22 29.06 7.02
C CYS A 135 -9.87 28.11 8.04
N CYS A 136 -11.16 28.33 8.27
CA CYS A 136 -12.00 27.47 9.09
C CYS A 136 -12.00 26.00 8.59
N MET A 137 -12.07 25.80 7.27
CA MET A 137 -12.06 24.46 6.66
C MET A 137 -10.76 23.71 6.92
N CYS A 138 -9.60 24.38 6.78
CA CYS A 138 -8.30 23.78 7.05
C CYS A 138 -8.15 23.40 8.52
N THR A 139 -8.62 24.26 9.43
CA THR A 139 -8.60 23.99 10.87
C THR A 139 -9.45 22.77 11.24
N THR A 140 -10.67 22.69 10.70
CA THR A 140 -11.57 21.53 10.92
C THR A 140 -11.00 20.25 10.32
N ARG A 141 -10.48 20.31 9.09
CA ARG A 141 -9.86 19.16 8.43
C ARG A 141 -8.64 18.65 9.22
N ARG A 142 -7.81 19.55 9.75
CA ARG A 142 -6.68 19.18 10.61
C ARG A 142 -7.14 18.47 11.88
N LYS A 143 -8.16 18.99 12.58
CA LYS A 143 -8.70 18.34 13.80
C LYS A 143 -9.15 16.90 13.54
N ILE A 144 -9.83 16.68 12.41
CA ILE A 144 -10.30 15.34 12.00
C ILE A 144 -9.09 14.43 11.71
N GLN A 145 -8.12 14.91 10.92
CA GLN A 145 -6.93 14.14 10.59
C GLN A 145 -6.07 13.83 11.82
N SER A 146 -5.93 14.75 12.78
CA SER A 146 -5.21 14.52 14.04
C SER A 146 -5.85 13.41 14.86
N LYS A 147 -7.18 13.42 15.01
CA LYS A 147 -7.90 12.35 15.71
C LYS A 147 -7.64 10.97 15.09
N TYR A 148 -7.75 10.87 13.77
CA TYR A 148 -7.48 9.60 13.08
C TYR A 148 -6.01 9.21 13.13
N SER A 149 -5.09 10.18 13.08
CA SER A 149 -3.66 9.91 13.21
C SER A 149 -3.29 9.35 14.58
N GLU A 150 -3.90 9.84 15.66
CA GLU A 150 -3.71 9.29 17.01
C GLU A 150 -4.20 7.84 17.08
N GLN A 151 -5.39 7.56 16.52
CA GLN A 151 -5.93 6.20 16.44
C GLN A 151 -5.03 5.24 15.64
N ILE A 152 -4.44 5.70 14.53
CA ILE A 152 -3.52 4.89 13.72
C ILE A 152 -2.25 4.56 14.52
N LEU A 153 -1.70 5.54 15.24
CA LEU A 153 -0.50 5.34 16.06
C LEU A 153 -0.73 4.33 17.19
N GLU A 154 -1.94 4.31 17.76
CA GLU A 154 -2.33 3.34 18.78
C GLU A 154 -2.58 1.94 18.19
N LEU A 155 -3.31 1.85 17.08
CA LEU A 155 -3.63 0.58 16.42
C LEU A 155 -2.40 -0.14 15.86
N TYR A 156 -1.39 0.61 15.43
CA TYR A 156 -0.20 0.10 14.76
C TYR A 156 1.09 0.41 15.54
N GLU A 157 1.06 0.35 16.86
CA GLU A 157 2.23 0.62 17.73
C GLU A 157 3.46 -0.25 17.39
N HIS A 158 3.23 -1.48 16.94
CA HIS A 158 4.29 -2.41 16.56
C HIS A 158 4.82 -2.22 15.13
N MET A 159 4.27 -1.28 14.37
CA MET A 159 4.67 -0.97 13.01
C MET A 159 5.39 0.37 12.95
N HIS A 160 6.27 0.54 11.96
CA HIS A 160 6.93 1.81 11.73
C HIS A 160 5.96 2.76 11.01
N VAL A 161 5.45 3.75 11.73
CA VAL A 161 4.52 4.76 11.23
C VAL A 161 5.25 6.06 10.92
N VAL A 162 5.28 6.46 9.65
CA VAL A 162 5.89 7.73 9.20
C VAL A 162 4.80 8.74 8.84
N GLN A 163 4.86 9.95 9.40
CA GLN A 163 3.95 11.05 9.05
C GLN A 163 4.63 12.00 8.06
N SER A 164 3.97 12.25 6.92
CA SER A 164 4.45 13.13 5.86
C SER A 164 3.49 14.30 5.62
N PRO A 165 4.02 15.50 5.32
CA PRO A 165 3.20 16.70 5.17
C PRO A 165 2.40 16.72 3.86
N GLN A 166 1.27 17.44 3.89
CA GLN A 166 0.57 17.88 2.67
C GLN A 166 1.31 19.05 2.02
N LEU A 167 1.70 18.90 0.75
CA LEU A 167 2.31 19.96 -0.05
C LEU A 167 1.25 20.77 -0.81
N GLU A 168 1.54 22.03 -1.09
CA GLU A 168 0.58 22.96 -1.75
C GLU A 168 0.39 22.66 -3.24
N GLY A 169 1.38 22.05 -3.89
CA GLY A 169 1.36 21.73 -5.31
C GLY A 169 1.71 20.28 -5.60
N GLU A 170 1.40 19.84 -6.81
CA GLU A 170 1.73 18.50 -7.28
C GLU A 170 3.24 18.31 -7.41
N LEU A 171 3.73 17.14 -7.00
CA LEU A 171 5.14 16.79 -7.05
C LEU A 171 5.57 16.52 -8.50
N HIS A 172 6.28 17.49 -9.09
CA HIS A 172 6.82 17.38 -10.44
C HIS A 172 8.31 17.69 -10.51
N GLY A 173 9.03 16.82 -11.22
CA GLY A 173 10.46 16.94 -11.44
C GLY A 173 11.29 16.31 -10.32
N VAL A 174 12.57 16.05 -10.62
CA VAL A 174 13.47 15.33 -9.71
C VAL A 174 13.67 16.09 -8.40
N GLU A 175 13.69 17.41 -8.45
CA GLU A 175 14.00 18.25 -7.28
C GLU A 175 12.86 18.28 -6.25
N SER A 176 11.60 18.34 -6.69
CA SER A 176 10.46 18.26 -5.78
C SER A 176 10.37 16.89 -5.11
N VAL A 177 10.71 15.82 -5.85
CA VAL A 177 10.72 14.44 -5.32
C VAL A 177 11.84 14.28 -4.29
N ARG A 178 13.05 14.82 -4.53
CA ARG A 178 14.12 14.83 -3.52
C ARG A 178 13.73 15.58 -2.26
N THR A 179 13.07 16.73 -2.44
CA THR A 179 12.55 17.52 -1.31
C THR A 179 11.54 16.70 -0.51
N PHE A 180 10.59 16.03 -1.19
CA PHE A 180 9.61 15.17 -0.54
C PHE A 180 10.25 13.99 0.19
N ALA A 181 11.24 13.34 -0.43
CA ALA A 181 11.97 12.22 0.17
C ALA A 181 12.65 12.61 1.49
N SER A 182 13.10 13.86 1.64
CA SER A 182 13.67 14.34 2.91
C SER A 182 12.70 14.28 4.08
N TYR A 183 11.39 14.50 3.84
CA TYR A 183 10.35 14.39 4.87
C TYR A 183 10.05 12.94 5.27
N LEU A 184 10.38 11.97 4.42
CA LEU A 184 10.23 10.54 4.75
C LEU A 184 11.40 10.01 5.59
N LEU A 185 12.59 10.59 5.42
CA LEU A 185 13.79 10.21 6.15
C LEU A 185 13.86 10.86 7.53
N VAL A 186 13.40 12.10 7.65
CA VAL A 186 13.40 12.86 8.90
C VAL A 186 11.95 13.00 9.37
N PRO A 187 11.55 12.29 10.44
CA PRO A 187 10.18 12.37 10.93
C PRO A 187 9.85 13.80 11.36
N LEU A 188 8.67 14.28 10.95
CA LEU A 188 8.10 15.52 11.45
C LEU A 188 7.99 15.43 12.97
N ARG A 189 8.60 16.38 13.69
CA ARG A 189 8.43 16.47 15.15
C ARG A 189 6.97 16.78 15.46
N ARG A 190 6.40 16.01 16.40
CA ARG A 190 5.06 16.21 16.98
C ARG A 190 4.91 17.59 17.60
#